data_AF-A0A0C3MU85-F1
#
_entry.id   AF-A0A0C3MU85-F1
#
_cell.length_a   1.000
_cell.length_b   1.000
_cell.length_c   1.000
_cell.angle_alpha   90.00
_cell.angle_beta   90.00
_cell.angle_gamma   90.00
#
_symmetry.space_group_name_H-M   'P 1'
#
loop_
_entity.id
_entity.type
_entity.pdbx_description
1 polymer ?
#
loop_
_entity_poly.entity_id
_entity_poly.type
_entity_poly.pdbx_seq_one_letter_code
_entity_poly.pdbx_strand_id
1 'polypeptide(L)'
;MKTKLTTALVLGAASLALSGCVLNVGEGDKGWSTGNSWERVQEQNRVNLSKLSLGMTRDQVLTLMGTADFNEAYTKQDKTINVLYYRTQRTREDGTTTKDECTPIVITDNRVVGWGEKAYHNM
;
A
#
# COMPACT_ATOMS: atom_id res chain seq x y z
N MET A 1 57.65 -48.96 0.32
CA MET A 1 56.78 -48.38 1.38
C MET A 1 55.90 -47.31 0.74
N LYS A 2 54.66 -47.21 1.19
CA LYS A 2 53.52 -46.53 0.57
C LYS A 2 53.58 -45.00 0.79
N THR A 3 53.11 -44.22 -0.17
CA THR A 3 52.04 -43.20 0.03
C THR A 3 51.60 -42.57 -1.29
N LYS A 4 50.30 -42.59 -1.54
CA LYS A 4 49.62 -41.76 -2.55
C LYS A 4 49.30 -40.39 -1.95
N LEU A 5 49.28 -39.33 -2.76
CA LEU A 5 48.54 -38.11 -2.43
C LEU A 5 47.97 -37.47 -3.70
N THR A 6 46.66 -37.59 -3.83
CA THR A 6 45.78 -36.76 -4.66
C THR A 6 45.22 -35.65 -3.77
N THR A 7 45.31 -34.38 -4.16
CA THR A 7 44.45 -33.31 -3.62
C THR A 7 44.17 -32.25 -4.69
N ALA A 8 42.88 -32.02 -4.92
CA ALA A 8 42.27 -31.04 -5.79
C ALA A 8 42.18 -29.65 -5.14
N LEU A 9 42.08 -28.58 -5.95
CA LEU A 9 41.26 -27.42 -5.59
C LEU A 9 40.86 -26.62 -6.85
N VAL A 10 39.65 -26.88 -7.33
CA VAL A 10 38.84 -25.94 -8.11
C VAL A 10 37.99 -25.19 -7.08
N LEU A 11 37.92 -23.85 -7.17
CA LEU A 11 36.75 -22.98 -6.91
C LEU A 11 37.13 -21.59 -6.40
N GLY A 12 36.60 -20.56 -7.06
CA GLY A 12 35.96 -19.44 -6.36
C GLY A 12 36.69 -18.10 -6.36
N ALA A 13 36.43 -17.27 -7.38
CA ALA A 13 36.46 -15.80 -7.24
C ALA A 13 35.59 -15.13 -8.33
N ALA A 14 34.27 -15.37 -8.27
CA ALA A 14 33.29 -14.60 -9.02
C ALA A 14 32.49 -13.74 -8.03
N SER A 15 33.03 -12.59 -7.68
CA SER A 15 32.31 -11.57 -6.92
C SER A 15 33.05 -10.26 -7.06
N LEU A 16 32.50 -9.30 -7.80
CA LEU A 16 32.59 -7.86 -7.56
C LEU A 16 31.86 -7.13 -8.70
N ALA A 17 30.53 -7.12 -8.66
CA ALA A 17 29.71 -6.15 -9.37
C ALA A 17 28.35 -6.02 -8.68
N LEU A 18 28.33 -5.54 -7.44
CA LEU A 18 27.13 -4.92 -6.88
C LEU A 18 27.32 -3.41 -6.91
N SER A 19 26.90 -2.78 -8.01
CA SER A 19 26.68 -1.34 -8.06
C SER A 19 25.41 -1.03 -7.26
N GLY A 20 25.58 -0.73 -5.96
CA GLY A 20 24.51 -0.19 -5.13
C GLY A 20 24.33 1.29 -5.39
N CYS A 21 23.15 1.69 -5.87
CA CYS A 21 22.76 3.11 -5.91
C CYS A 21 22.43 3.56 -4.48
N VAL A 22 23.26 4.43 -3.91
CA VAL A 22 22.94 5.11 -2.66
C VAL A 22 21.93 6.22 -2.97
N LEU A 23 20.70 6.07 -2.48
CA LEU A 23 19.73 7.16 -2.46
C LEU A 23 19.89 7.91 -1.13
N ASN A 24 20.52 9.07 -1.18
CA ASN A 24 20.40 10.06 -0.11
C ASN A 24 19.07 10.79 -0.27
N VAL A 25 18.17 10.63 0.69
CA VAL A 25 17.04 11.55 0.88
C VAL A 25 17.51 12.59 1.89
N GLY A 26 17.75 13.81 1.40
CA GLY A 26 18.17 14.93 2.23
C GLY A 26 17.10 15.31 3.26
N GLU A 27 17.52 15.47 4.52
CA GLU A 27 16.74 16.12 5.57
C GLU A 27 16.74 17.62 5.31
N GLY A 28 15.65 18.09 4.70
CA GLY A 28 15.31 19.51 4.66
C GLY A 28 14.51 19.88 5.90
N ASP A 29 15.11 20.68 6.77
CA ASP A 29 14.48 21.32 7.92
C ASP A 29 13.17 22.02 7.52
N LYS A 30 12.05 21.55 8.09
CA LYS A 30 10.79 22.30 8.09
C LYS A 30 10.09 22.12 9.43
N GLY A 31 9.94 23.25 10.13
CA GLY A 31 9.34 23.37 11.45
C GLY A 31 8.09 22.50 11.61
N TRP A 32 8.19 21.54 12.53
CA TRP A 32 7.16 20.57 12.83
C TRP A 32 6.07 21.25 13.66
N SER A 33 5.03 21.73 13.00
CA SER A 33 3.76 21.97 13.67
C SER A 33 3.15 20.60 13.95
N THR A 34 3.22 20.16 15.22
CA THR A 34 2.76 18.87 15.78
C THR A 34 1.24 18.70 15.70
N GLY A 35 0.64 18.93 14.52
CA GLY A 35 -0.63 18.31 14.16
C GLY A 35 -0.34 16.83 13.96
N ASN A 36 -1.06 15.98 14.69
CA ASN A 36 -0.71 14.58 14.79
C ASN A 36 -0.64 13.95 13.38
N SER A 37 0.39 13.15 13.09
CA SER A 37 0.63 12.55 11.77
C SER A 37 -0.64 11.88 11.18
N TRP A 38 -1.43 11.23 12.04
CA TRP A 38 -2.68 10.57 11.67
C TRP A 38 -3.79 11.54 11.22
N GLU A 39 -3.88 12.75 11.77
CA GLU A 39 -4.87 13.76 11.36
C GLU A 39 -4.62 14.21 9.93
N ARG A 40 -3.34 14.38 9.59
CA ARG A 40 -2.93 14.76 8.23
C ARG A 40 -3.24 13.67 7.23
N VAL A 41 -2.99 12.41 7.57
CA VAL A 41 -3.33 11.27 6.71
C VAL A 41 -4.84 11.21 6.47
N GLN A 42 -5.65 11.36 7.52
CA GLN A 42 -7.11 11.35 7.39
C GLN A 42 -7.64 12.50 6.53
N GLU A 43 -7.14 13.72 6.76
CA GLU A 43 -7.52 14.88 5.95
C GLU A 43 -7.11 14.70 4.49
N GLN A 44 -5.90 14.21 4.24
CA GLN A 44 -5.43 13.91 2.89
C GLN A 44 -6.29 12.86 2.20
N ASN A 45 -6.68 11.80 2.91
CA ASN A 45 -7.56 10.76 2.38
C ASN A 45 -8.96 11.32 2.05
N ARG A 46 -9.51 12.21 2.88
CA ARG A 46 -10.79 12.90 2.57
C ARG A 46 -10.69 13.78 1.33
N VAL A 47 -9.62 14.56 1.20
CA VAL A 47 -9.34 15.39 0.02
C VAL A 47 -9.13 14.55 -1.24
N ASN A 48 -8.50 13.39 -1.13
CA ASN A 48 -8.32 12.49 -2.27
C ASN A 48 -9.63 11.79 -2.66
N LEU A 49 -10.45 11.39 -1.68
CA LEU A 49 -11.79 10.86 -1.93
C LEU A 49 -12.69 11.85 -2.66
N SER A 50 -12.58 13.15 -2.38
CA SER A 50 -13.38 14.16 -3.12
C SER A 50 -12.98 14.29 -4.59
N LYS A 51 -11.81 13.78 -4.99
CA LYS A 51 -11.33 13.73 -6.37
C LYS A 51 -11.63 12.39 -7.04
N LEU A 52 -12.05 11.39 -6.27
CA LEU A 52 -12.41 10.07 -6.79
C LEU A 52 -13.62 10.20 -7.72
N SER A 53 -13.66 9.38 -8.76
CA SER A 53 -14.78 9.34 -9.70
C SER A 53 -15.11 7.91 -10.06
N LEU A 54 -16.40 7.66 -10.34
CA LEU A 54 -16.84 6.37 -10.89
C LEU A 54 -16.09 6.08 -12.19
N GLY A 55 -15.77 4.81 -12.41
CA GLY A 55 -15.07 4.36 -13.62
C GLY A 55 -13.56 4.49 -13.59
N MET A 56 -12.97 5.16 -12.58
CA MET A 56 -11.51 5.19 -12.37
C MET A 56 -10.94 3.77 -12.26
N THR A 57 -9.77 3.54 -12.82
CA THR A 57 -9.09 2.24 -12.72
C THR A 57 -8.49 2.02 -11.34
N ARG A 58 -8.22 0.76 -10.97
CA ARG A 58 -7.51 0.47 -9.72
C ARG A 58 -6.19 1.23 -9.61
N ASP A 59 -5.43 1.32 -10.70
CA ASP A 59 -4.15 2.03 -10.70
C ASP A 59 -4.32 3.54 -10.50
N GLN A 60 -5.38 4.13 -11.06
CA GLN A 60 -5.71 5.54 -10.81
C GLN A 60 -6.08 5.76 -9.34
N VAL A 61 -6.85 4.85 -8.75
CA VAL A 61 -7.17 4.90 -7.30
C VAL A 61 -5.89 4.81 -6.48
N LEU A 62 -5.00 3.86 -6.75
CA LEU A 62 -3.73 3.70 -6.02
C LEU A 62 -2.79 4.89 -6.21
N THR A 63 -2.80 5.51 -7.39
CA THR A 63 -2.03 6.73 -7.66
C THR A 63 -2.58 7.94 -6.88
N LEU A 64 -3.90 8.06 -6.80
CA LEU A 64 -4.58 9.17 -6.13
C LEU A 64 -4.55 9.03 -4.60
N MET A 65 -4.87 7.83 -4.11
CA MET A 65 -5.11 7.54 -2.69
C MET A 65 -3.87 6.97 -2.00
N GLY A 66 -2.91 6.42 -2.74
CA GLY A 66 -1.78 5.67 -2.19
C GLY A 66 -2.17 4.24 -1.78
N THR A 67 -1.32 3.64 -0.95
CA THR A 67 -1.54 2.30 -0.40
C THR A 67 -2.69 2.30 0.61
N ALA A 68 -3.65 1.40 0.43
CA ALA A 68 -4.77 1.24 1.35
C ALA A 68 -4.33 0.63 2.70
N ASP A 69 -5.00 1.01 3.79
CA ASP A 69 -4.79 0.43 5.11
C ASP A 69 -5.19 -1.06 5.13
N PHE A 70 -6.31 -1.38 4.47
CA PHE A 70 -6.75 -2.74 4.24
C PHE A 70 -7.16 -2.95 2.79
N ASN A 71 -7.04 -4.19 2.32
CA ASN A 71 -7.59 -4.60 1.05
C ASN A 71 -8.30 -5.95 1.18
N GLU A 72 -9.38 -6.12 0.44
CA GLU A 72 -10.13 -7.36 0.32
C GLU A 72 -10.41 -7.64 -1.16
N ALA A 73 -10.48 -8.92 -1.51
CA ALA A 73 -10.93 -9.36 -2.81
C ALA A 73 -11.79 -10.62 -2.67
N TYR A 74 -12.92 -10.65 -3.37
CA TYR A 74 -13.83 -11.79 -3.39
C TYR A 74 -14.61 -11.83 -4.70
N THR A 75 -15.18 -12.99 -5.02
CA THR A 75 -16.00 -13.19 -6.22
C THR A 75 -17.48 -13.27 -5.82
N LYS A 76 -18.34 -12.52 -6.50
CA LYS A 76 -19.79 -12.59 -6.33
C LYS A 76 -20.47 -12.50 -7.69
N GLN A 77 -21.36 -13.44 -8.01
CA GLN A 77 -22.08 -13.48 -9.30
C GLN A 77 -21.13 -13.34 -10.51
N ASP A 78 -20.04 -14.13 -10.51
CA ASP A 78 -18.98 -14.13 -11.54
C ASP A 78 -18.21 -12.82 -11.72
N LYS A 79 -18.37 -11.86 -10.81
CA LYS A 79 -17.59 -10.62 -10.78
C LYS A 79 -16.56 -10.64 -9.67
N THR A 80 -15.33 -10.26 -10.02
CA THR A 80 -14.26 -10.05 -9.04
C THR A 80 -14.41 -8.66 -8.44
N ILE A 81 -14.68 -8.62 -7.14
CA ILE A 81 -14.82 -7.38 -6.37
C ILE A 81 -13.54 -7.19 -5.56
N ASN A 82 -12.97 -5.99 -5.66
CA ASN A 82 -11.85 -5.53 -4.84
C ASN A 82 -12.32 -4.37 -3.98
N VAL A 83 -12.00 -4.39 -2.69
CA VAL A 83 -12.34 -3.31 -1.77
C VAL A 83 -11.07 -2.79 -1.13
N LEU A 84 -10.83 -1.48 -1.27
CA LEU A 84 -9.68 -0.79 -0.68
C LEU A 84 -10.19 0.11 0.45
N TYR A 85 -9.63 -0.03 1.64
CA TYR A 85 -10.03 0.72 2.82
C TYR A 85 -8.98 1.79 3.13
N TYR A 86 -9.42 3.04 3.21
CA TYR A 86 -8.57 4.17 3.57
C TYR A 86 -9.08 4.83 4.83
N ARG A 87 -8.23 5.07 5.81
CA ARG A 87 -8.60 5.75 7.06
C ARG A 87 -9.04 7.20 6.77
N THR A 88 -10.26 7.55 7.15
CA THR A 88 -10.86 8.88 6.89
C THR A 88 -11.40 9.54 8.13
N GLN A 89 -11.54 8.79 9.23
CA GLN A 89 -12.06 9.27 10.49
C GLN A 89 -11.37 8.58 11.67
N ARG A 90 -11.57 9.12 12.87
CA ARG A 90 -11.14 8.50 14.11
C ARG A 90 -12.38 8.12 14.91
N THR A 91 -12.49 6.85 15.28
CA THR A 91 -13.54 6.38 16.21
C THR A 91 -12.97 6.03 17.57
N ARG A 92 -11.68 5.65 17.66
CA ARG A 92 -11.02 5.24 18.91
C ARG A 92 -9.69 5.95 19.13
N GLU A 93 -9.31 6.13 20.39
CA GLU A 93 -8.04 6.74 20.79
C GLU A 93 -6.96 5.70 21.14
N ASP A 94 -7.00 4.51 20.54
CA ASP A 94 -6.11 3.38 20.87
C ASP A 94 -4.86 3.28 19.96
N GLY A 95 -4.73 4.17 18.99
CA GLY A 95 -3.61 4.21 18.05
C GLY A 95 -3.64 3.12 16.97
N THR A 96 -4.65 2.25 16.98
CA THR A 96 -4.81 1.17 15.99
C THR A 96 -5.85 1.58 14.95
N THR A 97 -5.55 1.41 13.66
CA THR A 97 -6.56 1.63 12.62
C THR A 97 -7.50 0.43 12.58
N THR A 98 -8.80 0.69 12.61
CA THR A 98 -9.86 -0.33 12.47
C THR A 98 -10.75 -0.03 11.26
N LYS A 99 -11.42 -1.03 10.69
CA LYS A 99 -12.20 -0.84 9.44
C LYS A 99 -13.35 0.16 9.56
N ASP A 100 -13.94 0.31 10.76
CA ASP A 100 -14.96 1.30 11.05
C ASP A 100 -14.43 2.75 11.08
N GLU A 101 -13.11 2.93 11.00
CA GLU A 101 -12.43 4.21 10.81
C GLU A 101 -12.07 4.50 9.35
N CYS A 102 -12.39 3.56 8.46
CA CYS A 102 -12.05 3.64 7.04
C CYS A 102 -13.27 3.90 6.17
N THR A 103 -13.03 4.45 4.99
CA THR A 103 -14.00 4.49 3.91
C THR A 103 -13.60 3.46 2.85
N PRO A 104 -14.47 2.47 2.55
CA PRO A 104 -14.19 1.50 1.50
C PRO A 104 -14.36 2.11 0.12
N ILE A 105 -13.46 1.81 -0.82
CA ILE A 105 -13.59 2.07 -2.24
C ILE A 105 -13.79 0.72 -2.93
N VAL A 106 -14.89 0.58 -3.64
CA VAL A 106 -15.29 -0.67 -4.29
C VAL A 106 -14.93 -0.61 -5.77
N ILE A 107 -14.20 -1.63 -6.23
CA ILE A 107 -13.70 -1.77 -7.58
C ILE A 107 -14.16 -3.11 -8.14
N THR A 108 -14.82 -3.08 -9.30
CA THR A 108 -15.25 -4.28 -10.04
C THR A 108 -14.87 -4.12 -11.50
N ASP A 109 -14.41 -5.19 -12.15
CA ASP A 109 -13.95 -5.15 -13.55
C ASP A 109 -12.91 -4.05 -13.80
N ASN A 110 -12.00 -3.89 -12.83
CA ASN A 110 -10.97 -2.83 -12.79
C ASN A 110 -11.52 -1.39 -12.84
N ARG A 111 -12.74 -1.14 -12.35
CA ARG A 111 -13.35 0.19 -12.30
C ARG A 111 -14.01 0.48 -10.96
N VAL A 112 -13.87 1.72 -10.47
CA VAL A 112 -14.59 2.18 -9.29
C VAL A 112 -16.09 2.17 -9.56
N VAL A 113 -16.83 1.40 -8.77
CA VAL A 113 -18.30 1.33 -8.82
C VAL A 113 -18.97 2.09 -7.68
N GLY A 114 -18.20 2.46 -6.65
CA GLY A 114 -18.67 3.31 -5.56
C GLY A 114 -17.69 3.34 -4.39
N TRP A 115 -18.01 4.14 -3.38
CA TRP A 115 -17.26 4.23 -2.13
C TRP A 115 -18.17 4.52 -0.94
N GLY A 116 -17.69 4.25 0.28
CA GLY A 116 -18.44 4.31 1.52
C GLY A 116 -19.27 3.07 1.81
N GLU A 117 -19.74 2.97 3.05
CA GLU A 117 -20.51 1.82 3.57
C GLU A 117 -21.69 1.45 2.68
N LYS A 118 -22.39 2.45 2.14
CA LYS A 118 -23.53 2.22 1.24
C LYS A 118 -23.10 1.51 -0.05
N ALA A 119 -21.95 1.85 -0.63
CA ALA A 119 -21.47 1.15 -1.82
C ALA A 119 -21.05 -0.29 -1.46
N TYR A 120 -20.33 -0.46 -0.35
CA TYR A 120 -19.87 -1.77 0.11
C TYR A 120 -21.00 -2.74 0.44
N HIS A 121 -22.02 -2.30 1.17
CA HIS A 121 -23.17 -3.14 1.55
C HIS A 121 -24.08 -3.52 0.38
N ASN A 122 -24.03 -2.78 -0.74
CA ASN A 122 -24.83 -3.07 -1.93
C ASN A 122 -24.11 -3.97 -2.93
N MET A 123 -22.89 -4.42 -2.62
CA MET A 123 -22.16 -5.36 -3.46
C MET A 123 -22.67 -6.77 -3.30
#